data_AF-A0AAE1GPI1-F1
#
_entry.id   AF-A0AAE1GPI1-F1
#
_cell.length_a   1.000
_cell.length_b   1.000
_cell.length_c   1.000
_cell.angle_alpha   90.00
_cell.angle_beta   90.00
_cell.angle_gamma   90.00
#
_symmetry.space_group_name_H-M   'P 1'
#
loop_
_entity.id
_entity.type
_entity.pdbx_description
1 polymer ?
#
loop_
_entity_poly.entity_id
_entity_poly.type
_entity_poly.pdbx_seq_one_letter_code
_entity_poly.pdbx_strand_id
1 'polypeptide(L)'
;MDVSVLKTLLASQEQAYRGALEVYIGQTNDKIKALQSTIKEVTQSLEFTQQEVDQLKQQVVKLEVEKTENKEVANGMKEDLQASKKLVMELEEIVGLEERPEGETWEQTAVLVSKLLEDKLELPNHQMERAHRVGLRSNQLTRPIIARFVRFCDLPTRTFHSSRPSSLNPPPPGGRDSGSEAWPQLSVPGAVSSVDSAVGVSGSPAGVTAVVAAPDVTATLGAVGGSDVAVSPSLKAGVCSGEKKDVPPFSTVKRVNTRMSSRPSKK
;
A
#
# COMPACT_ATOMS: atom_id res chain seq x y z
N MET A 1 -20.64 91.80 -17.69
CA MET A 1 -19.81 90.92 -16.85
C MET A 1 -18.37 91.30 -17.09
N ASP A 2 -17.61 91.56 -16.03
CA ASP A 2 -16.20 91.94 -16.16
C ASP A 2 -15.33 90.76 -16.58
N VAL A 3 -14.41 91.02 -17.50
CA VAL A 3 -13.42 90.05 -18.02
C VAL A 3 -12.57 89.45 -16.89
N SER A 4 -12.36 90.19 -15.80
CA SER A 4 -11.67 89.72 -14.60
C SER A 4 -12.38 88.54 -13.94
N VAL A 5 -13.71 88.61 -13.79
CA VAL A 5 -14.53 87.56 -13.16
C VAL A 5 -14.43 86.26 -13.97
N LEU A 6 -14.51 86.34 -15.30
CA LEU A 6 -14.35 85.21 -16.19
C LEU A 6 -12.97 84.54 -16.05
N LYS A 7 -11.90 85.32 -15.94
CA LYS A 7 -10.54 84.79 -15.73
C LYS A 7 -10.43 84.07 -14.38
N THR A 8 -10.99 84.63 -13.31
CA THR A 8 -10.97 83.98 -11.99
C THR A 8 -11.75 82.67 -11.97
N LEU A 9 -12.90 82.62 -12.65
CA LEU A 9 -13.71 81.40 -12.75
C LEU A 9 -12.96 80.32 -13.54
N LEU A 10 -12.35 80.68 -14.67
CA LEU A 10 -11.58 79.76 -15.49
C LEU A 10 -10.38 79.20 -14.71
N ALA A 11 -9.63 80.05 -14.01
CA ALA A 11 -8.50 79.63 -13.18
C ALA A 11 -8.94 78.70 -12.03
N SER A 12 -10.07 79.01 -11.38
CA SER A 12 -10.63 78.14 -10.35
C SER A 12 -11.06 76.77 -10.92
N GLN A 13 -11.63 76.76 -12.12
CA GLN A 13 -12.05 75.53 -12.79
C GLN A 13 -10.85 74.67 -13.20
N GLU A 14 -9.80 75.29 -13.77
CA GLU A 14 -8.55 74.63 -14.11
C GLU A 14 -7.91 73.98 -12.87
N GLN A 15 -7.85 74.72 -11.77
CA GLN A 15 -7.31 74.21 -10.50
C GLN A 15 -8.14 73.04 -9.95
N ALA A 16 -9.48 73.11 -10.04
CA ALA A 16 -10.36 72.03 -9.61
C ALA A 16 -10.16 70.76 -10.45
N TYR A 17 -10.06 70.88 -11.78
CA TYR A 17 -9.78 69.73 -12.66
C TYR A 17 -8.40 69.14 -12.41
N ARG A 18 -7.38 69.97 -12.22
CA ARG A 18 -6.03 69.50 -11.90
C ARG A 18 -6.02 68.72 -10.59
N GLY A 19 -6.65 69.23 -9.54
CA GLY A 19 -6.77 68.52 -8.27
C GLY A 19 -7.52 67.19 -8.40
N ALA A 20 -8.63 67.17 -9.14
CA ALA A 20 -9.39 65.94 -9.39
C ALA A 20 -8.56 64.89 -10.17
N LEU A 21 -7.80 65.32 -11.18
CA LEU A 21 -6.90 64.44 -11.93
C LEU A 21 -5.75 63.92 -11.07
N GLU A 22 -5.13 64.75 -10.24
CA GLU A 22 -4.08 64.33 -9.31
C GLU A 22 -4.58 63.27 -8.33
N VAL A 23 -5.79 63.46 -7.76
CA VAL A 23 -6.43 62.45 -6.89
C VAL A 23 -6.72 61.16 -7.67
N TYR A 24 -7.27 61.27 -8.88
CA TYR A 24 -7.57 60.10 -9.70
C TYR A 24 -6.32 59.30 -10.09
N ILE A 25 -5.24 60.00 -10.48
CA ILE A 25 -3.93 59.38 -10.78
C ILE A 25 -3.37 58.71 -9.53
N GLY A 26 -3.44 59.38 -8.37
CA GLY A 26 -3.02 58.80 -7.08
C GLY A 26 -3.75 57.49 -6.77
N GLN A 27 -5.09 57.52 -6.81
CA GLN A 27 -5.91 56.33 -6.57
C GLN A 27 -5.64 55.20 -7.57
N THR A 28 -5.42 55.54 -8.84
CA THR A 28 -5.12 54.54 -9.88
C THR A 28 -3.76 53.91 -9.64
N ASN A 29 -2.75 54.71 -9.28
CA ASN A 29 -1.41 54.20 -8.93
C ASN A 29 -1.43 53.29 -7.71
N ASP A 30 -2.22 53.62 -6.69
CA ASP A 30 -2.35 52.79 -5.49
C ASP A 30 -3.04 51.46 -5.81
N LYS A 31 -4.08 51.47 -6.65
CA LYS A 31 -4.71 50.24 -7.16
C LYS A 31 -3.73 49.38 -7.97
N ILE A 32 -2.91 50.00 -8.82
CA ILE A 32 -1.88 49.29 -9.60
C ILE A 32 -0.85 48.64 -8.66
N LYS A 33 -0.38 49.35 -7.63
CA LYS A 33 0.56 48.80 -6.64
C LYS A 33 -0.06 47.63 -5.86
N ALA A 34 -1.32 47.76 -5.45
CA ALA A 34 -2.04 46.69 -4.76
C ALA A 34 -2.15 45.44 -5.66
N LEU A 35 -2.57 45.61 -6.91
CA LEU A 35 -2.62 44.51 -7.88
C LEU A 35 -1.26 43.86 -8.12
N GLN A 36 -0.20 44.66 -8.21
CA GLN A 36 1.17 44.15 -8.33
C GLN A 36 1.60 43.33 -7.12
N SER A 37 1.19 43.70 -5.90
CA SER A 37 1.44 42.90 -4.70
C SER A 37 0.70 41.57 -4.76
N THR A 38 -0.61 41.60 -5.05
CA THR A 38 -1.44 40.39 -5.14
C THR A 38 -0.93 39.44 -6.22
N ILE A 39 -0.52 39.96 -7.39
CA ILE A 39 0.09 39.12 -8.44
C ILE A 39 1.35 38.43 -7.93
N LYS A 40 2.23 39.15 -7.23
CA LYS A 40 3.46 38.55 -6.66
C LYS A 40 3.15 37.45 -5.65
N GLU A 41 2.20 37.69 -4.74
CA GLU A 41 1.78 36.73 -3.72
C GLU A 41 1.19 35.47 -4.36
N VAL A 42 0.32 35.62 -5.36
CA VAL A 42 -0.27 34.50 -6.10
C VAL A 42 0.80 33.72 -6.86
N THR A 43 1.74 34.39 -7.52
CA THR A 43 2.86 33.73 -8.21
C THR A 43 3.69 32.90 -7.24
N GLN A 44 4.06 33.45 -6.08
CA GLN A 44 4.81 32.71 -5.06
C GLN A 44 4.04 31.50 -4.53
N SER A 45 2.74 31.66 -4.27
CA SER A 45 1.89 30.55 -3.82
C SER A 45 1.79 29.45 -4.87
N LEU A 46 1.76 29.81 -6.16
CA LEU A 46 1.70 28.86 -7.25
C LEU A 46 3.03 28.12 -7.42
N GLU A 47 4.16 28.83 -7.35
CA GLU A 47 5.50 28.24 -7.39
C GLU A 47 5.71 27.22 -6.26
N PHE A 48 5.27 27.57 -5.04
CA PHE A 48 5.32 26.65 -3.90
C PHE A 48 4.48 25.38 -4.15
N THR A 49 3.23 25.56 -4.60
CA THR A 49 2.33 24.43 -4.88
C THR A 49 2.89 23.53 -6.00
N GLN A 50 3.49 24.12 -7.04
CA GLN A 50 4.10 23.37 -8.12
C GLN A 50 5.30 22.55 -7.62
N GLN A 51 6.13 23.12 -6.76
CA GLN A 51 7.25 22.41 -6.15
C GLN A 51 6.77 21.23 -5.29
N GLU A 52 5.69 21.39 -4.52
CA GLU A 52 5.10 20.31 -3.73
C GLU A 52 4.54 19.19 -4.62
N VAL A 53 3.84 19.54 -5.70
CA VAL A 53 3.35 18.57 -6.68
C VAL A 53 4.49 17.77 -7.31
N ASP A 54 5.60 18.42 -7.65
CA ASP A 54 6.76 17.74 -8.24
C ASP A 54 7.46 16.81 -7.25
N GLN A 55 7.55 17.19 -5.97
CA GLN A 55 8.05 16.31 -4.90
C GLN A 55 7.13 15.09 -4.71
N LEU A 56 5.82 15.28 -4.70
CA LEU A 56 4.85 14.19 -4.56
C LEU A 56 4.94 13.22 -5.75
N LYS A 57 5.06 13.73 -6.98
CA LYS A 57 5.28 12.87 -8.16
C LYS A 57 6.54 12.02 -8.02
N GLN A 58 7.65 12.59 -7.55
CA GLN A 58 8.88 11.84 -7.32
C GLN A 58 8.70 10.74 -6.26
N GLN A 59 7.97 11.02 -5.18
CA GLN A 59 7.66 10.02 -4.15
C GLN A 59 6.78 8.89 -4.69
N VAL A 60 5.76 9.21 -5.52
CA VAL A 60 4.90 8.20 -6.15
C VAL A 60 5.72 7.26 -7.03
N VAL A 61 6.59 7.80 -7.89
CA VAL A 61 7.48 6.98 -8.73
C VAL A 61 8.38 6.08 -7.89
N LYS A 62 8.94 6.60 -6.80
CA LYS A 62 9.77 5.80 -5.88
C LYS A 62 8.97 4.65 -5.24
N LEU A 63 7.76 4.93 -4.77
CA LEU A 63 6.88 3.92 -4.17
C LEU A 63 6.43 2.87 -5.17
N GLU A 64 6.23 3.23 -6.44
CA GLU A 64 5.90 2.25 -7.49
C GLU A 64 7.06 1.27 -7.73
N VAL A 65 8.30 1.76 -7.75
CA VAL A 65 9.49 0.90 -7.86
C VAL A 65 9.58 -0.05 -6.65
N GLU A 66 9.50 0.48 -5.43
CA GLU A 66 9.54 -0.33 -4.20
C GLU A 66 8.40 -1.37 -4.17
N LYS A 67 7.20 -1.01 -4.67
CA LYS A 67 6.07 -1.93 -4.77
C LYS A 67 6.35 -3.07 -5.76
N THR A 68 7.01 -2.80 -6.88
CA THR A 68 7.39 -3.85 -7.83
C THR A 68 8.44 -4.78 -7.25
N GLU A 69 9.48 -4.26 -6.61
CA GLU A 69 10.52 -5.05 -5.93
C GLU A 69 9.93 -5.92 -4.82
N ASN A 70 9.06 -5.35 -3.97
CA ASN A 70 8.37 -6.10 -2.93
C ASN A 70 7.46 -7.20 -3.49
N LYS A 71 6.83 -6.97 -4.64
CA LYS A 71 6.02 -7.99 -5.32
C LYS A 71 6.88 -9.14 -5.83
N GLU A 72 8.07 -8.85 -6.36
CA GLU A 72 9.03 -9.88 -6.78
C GLU A 72 9.53 -10.70 -5.59
N VAL A 73 9.89 -10.05 -4.48
CA VAL A 73 10.29 -10.73 -3.24
C VAL A 73 9.16 -11.61 -2.70
N ALA A 74 7.92 -11.10 -2.67
CA ALA A 74 6.76 -11.85 -2.21
C ALA A 74 6.48 -13.07 -3.11
N ASN A 75 6.68 -12.94 -4.42
CA ASN A 75 6.56 -14.07 -5.35
C ASN A 75 7.65 -15.11 -5.11
N GLY A 76 8.91 -14.69 -4.91
CA GLY A 76 10.01 -15.60 -4.57
C GLY A 76 9.74 -16.38 -3.28
N MET A 77 9.30 -15.70 -2.22
CA MET A 77 8.92 -16.38 -0.96
C MET A 77 7.75 -17.35 -1.14
N LYS A 78 6.79 -17.02 -2.02
CA LYS A 78 5.67 -17.91 -2.34
C LYS A 78 6.14 -19.17 -3.06
N GLU A 79 7.08 -19.04 -3.99
CA GLU A 79 7.69 -20.18 -4.68
C GLU A 79 8.48 -21.07 -3.71
N ASP A 80 9.28 -20.48 -2.84
CA ASP A 80 10.02 -21.20 -1.78
C ASP A 80 9.07 -21.94 -0.83
N LEU A 81 7.97 -21.31 -0.43
CA LEU A 81 6.95 -21.93 0.42
C LEU A 81 6.27 -23.09 -0.32
N GLN A 82 5.98 -22.95 -1.61
CA GLN A 82 5.43 -24.05 -2.41
C GLN A 82 6.43 -25.19 -2.57
N ALA A 83 7.72 -24.90 -2.79
CA ALA A 83 8.77 -25.91 -2.85
C ALA A 83 8.92 -26.65 -1.52
N SER A 84 8.96 -25.92 -0.41
CA SER A 84 8.98 -26.50 0.93
C SER A 84 7.73 -27.32 1.24
N LYS A 85 6.54 -26.84 0.85
CA LYS A 85 5.29 -27.59 1.02
C LYS A 85 5.30 -28.89 0.21
N LYS A 86 5.86 -28.90 -1.00
CA LYS A 86 6.03 -30.15 -1.78
C LYS A 86 6.94 -31.15 -1.07
N LEU A 87 8.04 -30.68 -0.47
CA LEU A 87 8.90 -31.53 0.37
C LEU A 87 8.16 -32.05 1.61
N VAL A 88 7.28 -31.25 2.21
CA VAL A 88 6.48 -31.68 3.37
C VAL A 88 5.31 -32.60 2.98
N MET A 89 4.78 -32.48 1.76
CA MET A 89 3.79 -33.42 1.20
C MET A 89 4.36 -34.82 0.93
N GLU A 90 5.66 -35.05 1.19
CA GLU A 90 6.22 -36.39 1.37
C GLU A 90 5.65 -37.12 2.61
N LEU A 91 4.83 -36.44 3.40
CA LEU A 91 4.00 -37.03 4.45
C LEU A 91 2.66 -37.48 3.84
N GLU A 92 2.38 -38.78 3.88
CA GLU A 92 1.11 -39.32 3.40
C GLU A 92 0.02 -39.25 4.48
N GLU A 93 -1.15 -38.79 4.06
CA GLU A 93 -2.36 -38.79 4.88
C GLU A 93 -3.17 -40.06 4.63
N ILE A 94 -3.22 -40.95 5.63
CA ILE A 94 -4.02 -42.17 5.61
C ILE A 94 -5.31 -41.91 6.37
N VAL A 95 -6.44 -42.01 5.68
CA VAL A 95 -7.79 -41.78 6.23
C VAL A 95 -8.56 -43.09 6.31
N GLY A 96 -9.45 -43.22 7.31
CA GLY A 96 -10.38 -44.35 7.41
C GLY A 96 -9.91 -45.52 8.26
N LEU A 97 -8.79 -45.39 8.97
CA LEU A 97 -8.34 -46.36 9.96
C LEU A 97 -9.06 -46.14 11.30
N GLU A 98 -9.76 -47.18 11.77
CA GLU A 98 -10.51 -47.18 13.03
C GLU A 98 -9.60 -46.79 14.22
N GLU A 99 -10.07 -45.88 15.06
CA GLU A 99 -9.32 -45.38 16.23
C GLU A 99 -9.76 -46.12 17.49
N ARG A 100 -8.80 -46.64 18.26
CA ARG A 100 -9.12 -47.22 19.56
C ARG A 100 -9.57 -46.16 20.58
N PRO A 101 -10.61 -46.45 21.38
CA PRO A 101 -11.20 -45.49 22.31
C PRO A 101 -10.26 -45.07 23.46
N GLU A 102 -9.33 -45.94 23.85
CA GLU A 102 -8.36 -45.71 24.94
C GLU A 102 -7.18 -44.82 24.53
N GLY A 103 -7.10 -44.48 23.23
CA GLY A 103 -5.98 -43.76 22.64
C GLY A 103 -4.84 -44.69 22.25
N GLU A 104 -4.31 -44.46 21.05
CA GLU A 104 -3.21 -45.24 20.49
C GLU A 104 -1.92 -44.41 20.58
N THR A 105 -0.81 -45.06 20.91
CA THR A 105 0.51 -44.43 20.80
C THR A 105 0.96 -44.42 19.34
N TRP A 106 1.90 -43.55 18.99
CA TRP A 106 2.38 -43.43 17.62
C TRP A 106 3.05 -44.73 17.12
N GLU A 107 3.66 -45.52 18.02
CA GLU A 107 4.23 -46.84 17.70
C GLU A 107 3.14 -47.84 17.33
N GLN A 108 2.01 -47.84 18.04
CA GLN A 108 0.88 -48.72 17.73
C GLN A 108 0.23 -48.34 16.40
N THR A 109 0.08 -47.04 16.14
CA THR A 109 -0.39 -46.53 14.85
C THR A 109 0.57 -46.91 13.72
N ALA A 110 1.88 -46.85 13.96
CA ALA A 110 2.89 -47.28 12.98
C ALA A 110 2.73 -48.75 12.62
N VAL A 111 2.57 -49.65 13.60
CA VAL A 111 2.35 -51.09 13.34
C VAL A 111 1.05 -51.32 12.56
N LEU A 112 -0.03 -50.60 12.89
CA LEU A 112 -1.30 -50.71 12.17
C LEU A 112 -1.19 -50.28 10.71
N VAL A 113 -0.53 -49.14 10.46
CA VAL A 113 -0.26 -48.65 9.09
C VAL A 113 0.61 -49.66 8.34
N SER A 114 1.67 -50.16 8.98
CA SER A 114 2.55 -51.16 8.36
C SER A 114 1.82 -52.42 7.94
N LYS A 115 0.99 -52.96 8.83
CA LYS A 115 0.14 -54.11 8.53
C LYS A 115 -0.84 -53.81 7.40
N LEU A 116 -1.45 -52.62 7.38
CA LEU A 116 -2.36 -52.24 6.30
C LEU A 116 -1.65 -52.16 4.94
N LEU A 117 -0.43 -51.64 4.90
CA LEU A 117 0.37 -51.58 3.68
C LEU A 117 0.76 -52.98 3.20
N GLU A 118 1.13 -53.88 4.10
CA GLU A 118 1.40 -55.28 3.78
C GLU A 118 0.14 -56.00 3.26
N ASP A 119 -0.98 -55.86 3.98
CA ASP A 119 -2.23 -56.58 3.70
C ASP A 119 -2.94 -56.08 2.42
N LYS A 120 -2.87 -54.77 2.13
CA LYS A 120 -3.65 -54.15 1.04
C LYS A 120 -2.83 -53.85 -0.19
N LEU A 121 -1.53 -53.59 -0.03
CA LEU A 121 -0.66 -53.17 -1.12
C LEU A 121 0.47 -54.18 -1.40
N GLU A 122 0.60 -55.24 -0.59
CA GLU A 122 1.62 -56.28 -0.75
C GLU A 122 3.04 -55.68 -0.84
N LEU A 123 3.33 -54.66 -0.02
CA LEU A 123 4.62 -53.95 0.01
C LEU A 123 5.49 -54.44 1.19
N PRO A 124 6.27 -55.52 1.01
CA PRO A 124 7.18 -56.00 2.05
C PRO A 124 8.37 -55.03 2.21
N ASN A 125 8.85 -54.89 3.46
CA ASN A 125 10.06 -54.14 3.85
C ASN A 125 9.99 -52.61 3.79
N HIS A 126 8.81 -52.00 3.85
CA HIS A 126 8.69 -50.55 3.97
C HIS A 126 9.24 -50.09 5.35
N GLN A 127 10.11 -49.08 5.36
CA GLN A 127 10.65 -48.51 6.61
C GLN A 127 9.95 -47.20 6.95
N MET A 128 9.21 -47.19 8.06
CA MET A 128 8.51 -46.00 8.55
C MET A 128 9.22 -45.38 9.74
N GLU A 129 9.44 -44.07 9.71
CA GLU A 129 10.07 -43.32 10.81
C GLU A 129 9.07 -43.08 11.94
N ARG A 130 7.86 -42.64 11.58
CA ARG A 130 6.78 -42.35 12.52
C ARG A 130 5.43 -42.31 11.81
N ALA A 131 4.37 -42.79 12.48
CA ALA A 131 2.99 -42.53 12.10
C ALA A 131 2.21 -42.04 13.33
N HIS A 132 1.39 -41.02 13.16
CA HIS A 132 0.57 -40.51 14.26
C HIS A 132 -0.72 -39.89 13.75
N ARG A 133 -1.76 -39.91 14.58
CA ARG A 133 -3.02 -39.24 14.28
C ARG A 133 -2.91 -37.74 14.48
N VAL A 134 -3.47 -36.98 13.56
CA VAL A 134 -3.48 -35.51 13.60
C VAL A 134 -4.92 -35.00 13.65
N GLY A 135 -5.14 -33.90 14.38
CA GLY A 135 -6.46 -33.29 14.55
C GLY A 135 -7.17 -33.62 15.87
N LEU A 136 -8.27 -32.91 16.11
CA LEU A 136 -9.13 -33.11 17.28
C LEU A 136 -9.93 -34.40 17.19
N ARG A 137 -10.11 -35.10 18.31
CA ARG A 137 -10.99 -36.27 18.37
C ARG A 137 -12.43 -35.82 18.14
N SER A 138 -13.04 -36.33 17.09
CA SER A 138 -14.47 -36.19 16.82
C SER A 138 -15.12 -37.56 16.94
N ASN A 139 -16.29 -37.63 17.57
CA ASN A 139 -17.01 -38.88 17.78
C ASN A 139 -17.59 -39.46 16.48
N GLN A 140 -17.58 -38.69 15.38
CA GLN A 140 -18.20 -39.09 14.11
C GLN A 140 -17.20 -39.47 13.02
N LEU A 141 -15.91 -39.11 13.16
CA LEU A 141 -14.91 -39.33 12.12
C LEU A 141 -13.59 -39.80 12.72
N THR A 142 -13.01 -40.84 12.12
CA THR A 142 -11.65 -41.29 12.42
C THR A 142 -10.65 -40.21 12.04
N ARG A 143 -9.74 -39.85 12.95
CA ARG A 143 -8.71 -38.86 12.67
C ARG A 143 -7.73 -39.36 11.61
N PRO A 144 -7.28 -38.49 10.69
CA PRO A 144 -6.27 -38.84 9.71
C PRO A 144 -4.95 -39.20 10.40
N ILE A 145 -4.24 -40.17 9.81
CA ILE A 145 -2.90 -40.55 10.22
C ILE A 145 -1.92 -39.94 9.25
N ILE A 146 -0.92 -39.22 9.79
CA ILE A 146 0.21 -38.75 9.01
C ILE A 146 1.38 -39.71 9.23
N ALA A 147 1.80 -40.36 8.15
CA ALA A 147 2.91 -41.30 8.12
C ALA A 147 4.13 -40.69 7.44
N ARG A 148 5.32 -40.89 8.02
CA ARG A 148 6.61 -40.48 7.48
C ARG A 148 7.48 -41.71 7.20
N PHE A 149 7.83 -41.93 5.94
CA PHE A 149 8.68 -43.04 5.52
C PHE A 149 10.16 -42.65 5.51
N VAL A 150 11.03 -43.61 5.82
CA VAL A 150 12.50 -43.44 5.83
C VAL A 150 13.04 -43.39 4.40
N ARG A 151 12.45 -44.16 3.47
CA ARG A 151 12.86 -44.20 2.07
C ARG A 151 11.66 -43.92 1.17
N PHE A 152 11.84 -42.97 0.28
CA PHE A 152 10.82 -42.56 -0.69
C PHE A 152 10.52 -43.64 -1.73
N CYS A 153 11.50 -44.49 -2.06
CA CYS A 153 11.35 -45.55 -3.07
C CYS A 153 10.39 -46.68 -2.66
N ASP A 154 9.99 -46.74 -1.40
CA ASP A 154 9.09 -47.78 -0.88
C ASP A 154 7.60 -47.44 -1.17
N LEU A 155 7.32 -46.22 -1.64
CA LEU A 155 6.02 -45.90 -2.20
C LEU A 155 5.98 -46.35 -3.67
N PRO A 156 5.07 -47.27 -4.05
CA PRO A 156 4.75 -47.41 -5.46
C PRO A 156 4.17 -46.07 -5.91
N THR A 157 4.83 -45.40 -6.86
CA THR A 157 4.24 -44.29 -7.63
C THR A 157 2.91 -44.75 -8.21
N ARG A 158 1.82 -44.57 -7.47
CA ARG A 158 0.46 -44.84 -7.94
C ARG A 158 -0.33 -43.54 -7.90
N THR A 159 -0.40 -42.94 -9.08
CA THR A 159 -1.62 -42.38 -9.61
C THR A 159 -2.79 -43.31 -9.28
N PHE A 160 -3.48 -43.04 -8.17
CA PHE A 160 -4.68 -43.78 -7.80
C PHE A 160 -5.75 -43.51 -8.87
N HIS A 161 -5.92 -44.46 -9.80
CA HIS A 161 -7.22 -44.67 -10.41
C HIS A 161 -8.16 -45.08 -9.28
N SER A 162 -8.85 -44.08 -8.72
CA SER A 162 -10.03 -44.28 -7.90
C SER A 162 -11.07 -45.00 -8.76
N SER A 163 -11.03 -46.33 -8.74
CA SER A 163 -12.12 -47.18 -9.19
C SER A 163 -13.32 -46.89 -8.30
N ARG A 164 -14.11 -45.91 -8.73
CA ARG A 164 -15.48 -45.68 -8.27
C ARG A 164 -16.22 -47.01 -8.47
N PRO A 165 -16.86 -47.58 -7.44
CA PRO A 165 -17.61 -48.82 -7.62
C PRO A 165 -18.75 -48.56 -8.61
N SER A 166 -18.63 -49.16 -9.80
CA SER A 166 -19.65 -49.20 -10.84
C SER A 166 -20.86 -49.98 -10.33
N SER A 167 -21.77 -49.28 -9.66
CA SER A 167 -23.06 -49.82 -9.24
C SER A 167 -24.08 -48.70 -9.37
N LEU A 168 -24.65 -48.54 -10.57
CA LEU A 168 -26.03 -48.13 -10.80
C LEU A 168 -26.31 -48.21 -12.31
N ASN A 169 -27.26 -49.06 -12.66
CA ASN A 169 -27.78 -49.25 -14.01
C ASN A 169 -28.16 -47.90 -14.67
N PRO A 170 -27.81 -47.66 -15.94
CA PRO A 170 -28.36 -46.52 -16.68
C PRO A 170 -29.84 -46.77 -17.02
N PRO A 171 -30.74 -45.79 -16.83
CA PRO A 171 -32.10 -45.86 -17.35
C PRO A 171 -32.11 -45.74 -18.89
N PRO A 172 -33.15 -46.26 -19.57
CA PRO A 172 -33.24 -46.29 -21.03
C PRO A 172 -33.42 -44.89 -21.63
N PRO A 173 -33.02 -44.69 -22.91
CA PRO A 173 -33.11 -43.40 -23.57
C PRO A 173 -34.54 -43.15 -24.02
N GLY A 174 -35.19 -42.14 -23.43
CA GLY A 174 -36.53 -41.75 -23.81
C GLY A 174 -36.79 -40.28 -23.55
N GLY A 175 -37.14 -39.56 -24.63
CA GLY A 175 -38.08 -38.45 -24.54
C GLY A 175 -37.49 -37.06 -24.39
N ARG A 176 -37.65 -36.29 -25.47
CA ARG A 176 -37.76 -34.83 -25.52
C ARG A 176 -38.39 -34.22 -24.26
N ASP A 177 -37.91 -33.06 -23.82
CA ASP A 177 -38.68 -31.82 -24.03
C ASP A 177 -37.87 -30.56 -23.74
N SER A 178 -38.20 -29.56 -24.54
CA SER A 178 -37.73 -28.19 -24.55
C SER A 178 -38.08 -27.47 -23.24
N GLY A 179 -37.12 -26.76 -22.66
CA GLY A 179 -37.36 -25.92 -21.48
C GLY A 179 -36.25 -24.90 -21.32
N SER A 180 -36.53 -23.69 -21.79
CA SER A 180 -35.71 -22.49 -21.66
C SER A 180 -35.43 -22.14 -20.21
N GLU A 181 -34.16 -21.97 -19.83
CA GLU A 181 -33.79 -21.12 -18.69
C GLU A 181 -32.60 -20.23 -19.05
N ALA A 182 -32.90 -18.93 -19.02
CA ALA A 182 -32.01 -17.83 -19.33
C ALA A 182 -31.01 -17.60 -18.19
N TRP A 183 -29.73 -17.45 -18.55
CA TRP A 183 -28.74 -16.88 -17.66
C TRP A 183 -28.78 -15.35 -17.77
N PRO A 184 -28.77 -14.58 -16.66
CA PRO A 184 -28.68 -13.13 -16.75
C PRO A 184 -27.26 -12.72 -17.14
N GLN A 185 -27.14 -12.03 -18.28
CA GLN A 185 -25.93 -11.29 -18.63
C GLN A 185 -25.77 -10.09 -17.71
N LEU A 186 -24.65 -10.05 -16.98
CA LEU A 186 -24.18 -8.85 -16.30
C LEU A 186 -23.61 -7.88 -17.35
N SER A 187 -24.34 -6.80 -17.59
CA SER A 187 -23.92 -5.66 -18.41
C SER A 187 -22.80 -4.90 -17.71
N VAL A 188 -21.68 -4.70 -18.40
CA VAL A 188 -20.61 -3.78 -18.03
C VAL A 188 -20.92 -2.41 -18.63
N PRO A 189 -20.93 -1.30 -17.87
CA PRO A 189 -21.19 0.01 -18.44
C PRO A 189 -19.92 0.65 -19.03
N GLY A 190 -20.05 1.14 -20.26
CA GLY A 190 -19.65 2.50 -20.61
C GLY A 190 -18.20 2.73 -21.00
N ALA A 191 -17.84 2.35 -22.22
CA ALA A 191 -16.80 3.07 -22.97
C ALA A 191 -17.42 4.37 -23.50
N VAL A 192 -16.99 5.51 -22.95
CA VAL A 192 -17.30 6.84 -23.52
C VAL A 192 -16.25 7.21 -24.56
N SER A 193 -16.77 7.62 -25.70
CA SER A 193 -16.10 8.07 -26.91
C SER A 193 -15.42 9.42 -26.75
N SER A 194 -14.22 9.52 -27.32
CA SER A 194 -13.79 10.52 -28.32
C SER A 194 -14.41 11.92 -28.27
N VAL A 195 -13.56 12.93 -28.05
CA VAL A 195 -13.69 14.26 -28.68
C VAL A 195 -12.30 14.74 -29.12
N ASP A 196 -12.16 14.87 -30.43
CA ASP A 196 -11.14 15.63 -31.13
C ASP A 196 -11.78 16.99 -31.47
N SER A 197 -11.13 18.11 -31.14
CA SER A 197 -11.21 19.38 -31.90
C SER A 197 -10.38 20.49 -31.27
N ALA A 198 -9.67 21.17 -32.16
CA ALA A 198 -8.73 22.25 -31.94
C ALA A 198 -9.38 23.64 -31.81
N VAL A 199 -8.49 24.64 -31.67
CA VAL A 199 -8.64 26.08 -31.93
C VAL A 199 -9.10 26.93 -30.74
N GLY A 200 -8.26 27.91 -30.39
CA GLY A 200 -8.48 28.87 -29.32
C GLY A 200 -9.31 30.08 -29.73
N VAL A 201 -9.49 31.01 -28.77
CA VAL A 201 -9.59 32.47 -28.90
C VAL A 201 -10.02 33.03 -27.53
N SER A 202 -9.55 34.26 -27.29
CA SER A 202 -9.68 35.16 -26.15
C SER A 202 -11.04 35.29 -25.46
N GLY A 203 -11.01 35.62 -24.17
CA GLY A 203 -12.12 36.32 -23.50
C GLY A 203 -12.11 36.19 -21.97
N SER A 204 -11.78 37.27 -21.28
CA SER A 204 -12.01 37.49 -19.84
C SER A 204 -13.01 38.67 -19.72
N PRO A 205 -13.52 39.06 -18.54
CA PRO A 205 -14.26 38.29 -17.52
C PRO A 205 -15.58 38.98 -17.10
N ALA A 206 -16.49 38.25 -16.47
CA ALA A 206 -17.54 38.76 -15.59
C ALA A 206 -17.75 37.67 -14.51
N GLY A 207 -17.61 37.90 -13.21
CA GLY A 207 -18.12 39.02 -12.43
C GLY A 207 -19.33 38.52 -11.65
N VAL A 208 -19.11 37.78 -10.54
CA VAL A 208 -20.16 37.53 -9.53
C VAL A 208 -19.55 37.53 -8.13
N THR A 209 -19.96 38.56 -7.39
CA THR A 209 -19.87 38.80 -5.95
C THR A 209 -20.57 37.74 -5.10
N ALA A 210 -19.99 37.33 -3.96
CA ALA A 210 -20.74 37.11 -2.71
C ALA A 210 -19.85 36.94 -1.46
N VAL A 211 -19.97 37.94 -0.58
CA VAL A 211 -20.15 37.86 0.89
C VAL A 211 -19.12 37.09 1.73
N VAL A 212 -18.22 37.88 2.36
CA VAL A 212 -17.47 37.51 3.57
C VAL A 212 -18.35 37.82 4.78
N ALA A 213 -18.63 36.80 5.60
CA ALA A 213 -19.19 36.95 6.95
C ALA A 213 -18.04 36.91 7.98
N ALA A 214 -17.95 37.95 8.81
CA ALA A 214 -17.13 37.99 10.00
C ALA A 214 -17.70 37.05 11.09
N PRO A 215 -16.88 36.68 12.09
CA PRO A 215 -17.34 37.03 13.43
C PRO A 215 -16.25 37.59 14.36
N ASP A 216 -16.71 38.64 15.04
CA ASP A 216 -16.51 39.07 16.41
C ASP A 216 -15.30 38.64 17.25
N VAL A 217 -14.71 39.68 17.81
CA VAL A 217 -13.70 39.70 18.86
C VAL A 217 -14.42 39.71 20.21
N THR A 218 -14.17 38.72 21.07
CA THR A 218 -14.39 38.87 22.51
C THR A 218 -13.14 38.50 23.27
N ALA A 219 -12.69 39.48 24.06
CA ALA A 219 -11.55 39.42 24.95
C ALA A 219 -11.80 38.49 26.14
N THR A 220 -10.73 37.86 26.65
CA THR A 220 -10.68 37.44 28.06
C THR A 220 -9.28 37.69 28.60
N LEU A 221 -9.21 38.59 29.57
CA LEU A 221 -8.07 38.88 30.43
C LEU A 221 -7.85 37.74 31.43
N GLY A 222 -6.60 37.35 31.65
CA GLY A 222 -6.19 36.47 32.75
C GLY A 222 -4.67 36.37 32.80
N ALA A 223 -4.08 36.73 33.94
CA ALA A 223 -2.71 37.21 34.12
C ALA A 223 -1.67 36.15 34.57
N VAL A 224 -0.41 36.63 34.69
CA VAL A 224 0.74 36.11 35.48
C VAL A 224 1.55 34.99 34.81
N GLY A 225 2.89 35.02 34.67
CA GLY A 225 3.96 35.92 35.11
C GLY A 225 5.34 35.30 34.77
N GLY A 226 6.44 36.04 35.02
CA GLY A 226 7.85 35.57 35.05
C GLY A 226 8.60 35.73 33.73
N SER A 227 9.38 36.81 33.53
CA SER A 227 10.83 36.90 33.84
C SER A 227 11.68 35.85 33.13
N ASP A 228 12.40 36.22 32.07
CA ASP A 228 13.82 36.56 32.22
C ASP A 228 14.45 37.16 30.96
N VAL A 229 15.42 38.03 31.23
CA VAL A 229 16.16 38.88 30.31
C VAL A 229 17.40 38.14 29.82
N ALA A 230 17.66 38.12 28.51
CA ALA A 230 19.03 38.02 28.00
C ALA A 230 19.12 38.62 26.58
N VAL A 231 19.75 39.79 26.52
CA VAL A 231 20.15 40.52 25.32
C VAL A 231 21.57 40.08 24.94
N SER A 232 21.73 39.57 23.69
CA SER A 232 22.81 39.76 22.68
C SER A 232 24.32 39.68 23.10
N PRO A 233 25.32 39.43 22.18
CA PRO A 233 25.30 39.79 20.76
C PRO A 233 26.07 38.89 19.73
N SER A 234 25.70 39.11 18.46
CA SER A 234 26.56 39.32 17.27
C SER A 234 28.00 38.78 17.26
N LEU A 235 28.31 37.90 16.30
CA LEU A 235 29.61 37.88 15.61
C LEU A 235 29.44 37.51 14.12
N LYS A 236 30.04 38.35 13.27
CA LYS A 236 30.27 38.23 11.82
C LYS A 236 31.52 37.37 11.52
N ALA A 237 31.65 37.03 10.22
CA ALA A 237 32.76 36.40 9.50
C ALA A 237 32.63 34.88 9.35
N GLY A 238 32.92 34.25 8.21
CA GLY A 238 33.51 34.71 6.96
C GLY A 238 33.45 33.60 5.90
N VAL A 239 33.62 34.03 4.66
CA VAL A 239 33.78 33.22 3.45
C VAL A 239 35.09 32.41 3.52
N CYS A 240 35.06 31.12 3.17
CA CYS A 240 36.23 30.38 2.67
C CYS A 240 35.79 29.21 1.78
N SER A 241 36.12 29.34 0.50
CA SER A 241 36.19 28.27 -0.49
C SER A 241 37.28 27.25 -0.15
N GLY A 242 37.16 26.00 -0.60
CA GLY A 242 38.33 25.17 -0.88
C GLY A 242 38.23 23.67 -0.60
N GLU A 243 38.39 22.91 -1.68
CA GLU A 243 39.12 21.64 -1.80
C GLU A 243 38.55 20.30 -1.30
N LYS A 244 38.31 19.46 -2.32
CA LYS A 244 38.37 18.00 -2.35
C LYS A 244 39.58 17.45 -1.59
N LYS A 245 39.41 16.32 -0.89
CA LYS A 245 40.41 15.25 -0.83
C LYS A 245 39.79 13.91 -0.43
N ASP A 246 40.31 12.90 -1.11
CA ASP A 246 39.96 11.50 -1.16
C ASP A 246 39.98 10.79 0.21
N VAL A 247 39.07 9.83 0.38
CA VAL A 247 39.15 8.79 1.43
C VAL A 247 38.90 7.42 0.79
N PRO A 248 39.87 6.50 0.86
CA PRO A 248 39.58 5.07 0.78
C PRO A 248 40.23 4.32 1.99
N PRO A 249 40.14 2.98 2.11
CA PRO A 249 39.25 2.35 3.07
C PRO A 249 39.99 1.48 4.11
N PHE A 250 39.48 1.40 5.33
CA PHE A 250 39.89 0.43 6.35
C PHE A 250 38.65 0.05 7.16
N SER A 251 38.41 -1.16 7.65
CA SER A 251 39.04 -2.47 7.48
C SER A 251 38.11 -3.50 8.16
N THR A 252 38.13 -4.71 7.61
CA THR A 252 37.86 -6.03 8.22
C THR A 252 37.30 -6.07 9.65
N VAL A 253 36.02 -6.41 9.81
CA VAL A 253 35.47 -6.93 11.08
C VAL A 253 35.56 -8.46 11.08
N LYS A 254 36.35 -8.99 12.01
CA LYS A 254 36.56 -10.41 12.29
C LYS A 254 35.29 -11.05 12.87
N ARG A 255 34.91 -12.21 12.32
CA ARG A 255 34.09 -13.22 12.99
C ARG A 255 34.74 -13.63 14.31
N VAL A 256 34.00 -13.56 15.41
CA VAL A 256 34.31 -14.30 16.64
C VAL A 256 33.20 -15.32 16.85
N ASN A 257 33.60 -16.58 16.75
CA ASN A 257 32.82 -17.77 16.99
C ASN A 257 33.18 -18.27 18.39
N THR A 258 32.23 -18.31 19.33
CA THR A 258 32.42 -18.88 20.68
C THR A 258 31.19 -19.73 20.97
N ARG A 259 31.26 -21.03 20.68
CA ARG A 259 31.68 -22.15 21.53
C ARG A 259 30.63 -22.51 22.59
N MET A 260 30.15 -23.72 22.39
CA MET A 260 29.29 -24.56 23.22
C MET A 260 29.58 -24.51 24.72
N SER A 261 28.51 -24.46 25.51
CA SER A 261 28.51 -24.80 26.93
C SER A 261 27.55 -25.96 27.16
N SER A 262 28.13 -27.08 27.58
CA SER A 262 27.50 -28.31 28.01
C SER A 262 26.79 -28.12 29.35
N ARG A 263 25.55 -28.62 29.47
CA ARG A 263 24.85 -28.78 30.75
C ARG A 263 25.21 -30.12 31.39
N PRO A 264 25.50 -30.18 32.70
CA PRO A 264 25.60 -31.44 33.42
C PRO A 264 24.23 -31.92 33.91
N SER A 265 24.07 -33.23 33.81
CA SER A 265 23.00 -34.05 34.38
C SER A 265 22.94 -33.92 35.90
N LYS A 266 21.73 -33.85 36.46
CA LYS A 266 21.49 -34.05 37.90
C LYS A 266 20.71 -35.35 38.10
N LYS A 267 21.24 -36.14 39.04
CA LYS A 267 20.69 -37.34 39.66
C LYS A 267 19.38 -37.04 40.38
#